data_AF-A0A933IHM1-F1
#
_entry.id   AF-A0A933IHM1-F1
#
_cell.length_a   1.000
_cell.length_b   1.000
_cell.length_c   1.000
_cell.angle_alpha   90.00
_cell.angle_beta   90.00
_cell.angle_gamma   90.00
#
_symmetry.space_group_name_H-M   'P 1'
#
loop_
_entity.id
_entity.type
_entity.pdbx_description
1 polymer ?
#
loop_
_entity_poly.entity_id
_entity_poly.type
_entity_poly.pdbx_seq_one_letter_code
_entity_poly.pdbx_strand_id
1 'polypeptide(L)'
;MVLLAQHNFPVQVRMVDGELTLPDEALPEKWKEVRLGTPASMVTLMRRGGEIAVVTWGNADEAMQRAWNAVAWAVATAGEGEIIRPGGPQRPDDFRASVPFPEALGK
;
A
#
# COMPACT_ATOMS: atom_id res chain seq x y z
N MET A 1 2.75 -1.37 8.58
CA MET A 1 1.59 -0.54 9.00
C MET A 1 1.98 0.60 9.94
N VAL A 2 3.02 0.44 10.77
CA VAL A 2 3.52 1.50 11.66
C VAL A 2 3.89 2.78 10.91
N LEU A 3 4.53 2.68 9.74
CA LEU A 3 4.97 3.86 8.96
C LEU A 3 3.82 4.78 8.52
N LEU A 4 2.73 4.24 7.96
CA LEU A 4 1.58 5.08 7.54
C LEU A 4 0.81 5.63 8.74
N ALA A 5 0.67 4.83 9.80
CA ALA A 5 0.04 5.27 11.05
C ALA A 5 0.83 6.40 11.73
N GLN A 6 2.16 6.36 11.69
CA GLN A 6 3.03 7.43 12.18
C GLN A 6 2.86 8.75 11.44
N HIS A 7 2.36 8.71 10.21
CA HIS A 7 2.07 9.88 9.39
C HIS A 7 0.55 10.18 9.29
N ASN A 8 -0.23 9.82 10.32
CA ASN A 8 -1.66 10.13 10.39
C ASN A 8 -2.50 9.62 9.18
N PHE A 9 -2.03 8.60 8.48
CA PHE A 9 -2.78 7.93 7.42
C PHE A 9 -3.20 6.54 7.88
N PRO A 10 -4.37 6.40 8.52
CA PRO A 10 -4.79 5.13 9.09
C PRO A 10 -5.07 4.13 7.97
N VAL A 11 -4.39 3.01 8.04
CA VAL A 11 -4.63 1.85 7.18
C VAL A 11 -5.05 0.70 8.08
N GLN A 12 -5.95 -0.16 7.61
CA GLN A 12 -6.39 -1.35 8.35
C GLN A 12 -6.40 -2.57 7.42
N VAL A 13 -5.85 -3.70 7.87
CA VAL A 13 -6.09 -4.97 7.17
C VAL A 13 -7.56 -5.33 7.35
N ARG A 14 -8.25 -5.54 6.23
CA ARG A 14 -9.67 -5.93 6.20
C ARG A 14 -9.84 -7.40 5.84
N MET A 15 -9.00 -7.88 4.94
CA MET A 15 -9.08 -9.23 4.42
C MET A 15 -7.70 -9.79 4.11
N VAL A 16 -7.55 -11.10 4.27
CA VAL A 16 -6.37 -11.87 3.86
C VAL A 16 -6.86 -13.10 3.13
N ASP A 17 -6.33 -13.34 1.93
CA ASP A 17 -6.63 -14.53 1.11
C ASP A 17 -8.14 -14.80 0.89
N GLY A 18 -8.95 -13.74 0.86
CA GLY A 18 -10.40 -13.80 0.65
C GLY A 18 -11.23 -13.86 1.93
N GLU A 19 -10.59 -14.01 3.09
CA GLU A 19 -11.25 -14.09 4.39
C GLU A 19 -11.18 -12.75 5.13
N LEU A 20 -12.22 -12.42 5.90
CA LEU A 20 -12.22 -11.24 6.77
C LEU A 20 -11.22 -11.45 7.91
N THR A 21 -10.47 -10.41 8.23
CA THR A 21 -9.53 -10.44 9.36
C THR A 21 -10.05 -9.64 10.52
N LEU A 22 -9.71 -10.07 11.73
CA LEU A 22 -9.87 -9.21 12.90
C LEU A 22 -8.80 -8.09 12.88
N PRO A 23 -9.04 -6.93 13.52
CA PRO A 23 -8.12 -5.79 13.49
C PRO A 23 -6.69 -6.07 13.95
N ASP A 24 -6.54 -6.95 14.95
CA ASP A 24 -5.26 -7.27 15.60
C ASP A 24 -4.71 -8.64 15.21
N GLU A 25 -5.33 -9.28 14.21
CA GLU A 25 -4.90 -10.59 13.75
C GLU A 25 -3.59 -10.48 12.97
N ALA A 26 -2.60 -11.28 13.36
CA ALA A 26 -1.34 -11.34 12.65
C ALA A 26 -1.55 -11.94 11.26
N LEU A 27 -0.84 -11.40 10.26
CA LEU A 27 -0.85 -11.99 8.93
C LEU A 27 -0.21 -13.39 8.99
N PRO A 28 -0.76 -14.38 8.28
CA PRO A 28 -0.12 -15.69 8.15
C PRO A 28 1.25 -15.53 7.47
N GLU A 29 2.21 -16.40 7.81
CA GLU A 29 3.58 -16.37 7.24
C GLU A 29 3.58 -16.40 5.70
N LYS A 30 2.57 -17.08 5.13
CA LYS A 30 2.35 -17.19 3.69
C LYS A 30 0.95 -16.66 3.38
N TRP A 31 0.89 -15.45 2.86
CA TRP A 31 -0.31 -14.86 2.27
C TRP A 31 -0.11 -14.66 0.76
N LYS A 32 -1.20 -14.68 0.00
CA LYS A 32 -1.23 -14.39 -1.44
C LYS A 32 -1.83 -13.00 -1.70
N GLU A 33 -2.87 -12.64 -0.94
CA GLU A 33 -3.59 -11.39 -1.07
C GLU A 33 -3.86 -10.77 0.30
N VAL A 34 -3.63 -9.47 0.44
CA VAL A 34 -4.05 -8.68 1.61
C VAL A 34 -4.81 -7.46 1.13
N ARG A 35 -6.02 -7.22 1.66
CA ARG A 35 -6.79 -6.02 1.37
C ARG A 35 -6.71 -5.03 2.52
N LEU A 36 -6.30 -3.83 2.19
CA LEU A 36 -6.08 -2.71 3.08
C LEU A 36 -7.19 -1.69 2.89
N GLY A 37 -7.93 -1.38 3.96
CA GLY A 37 -8.80 -0.23 4.00
C GLY A 37 -7.98 1.04 4.25
N THR A 38 -8.15 2.04 3.39
CA THR A 38 -7.61 3.40 3.56
C THR A 38 -8.77 4.38 3.73
N PRO A 39 -8.53 5.66 4.08
CA PRO A 39 -9.59 6.67 4.11
C PRO A 39 -10.27 6.91 2.75
N ALA A 40 -9.58 6.62 1.65
CA ALA A 40 -10.14 6.80 0.30
C ALA A 40 -10.94 5.58 -0.17
N SER A 41 -10.33 4.39 -0.14
CA SER A 41 -10.98 3.11 -0.48
C SER A 41 -10.05 1.92 -0.15
N MET A 42 -10.31 0.76 -0.76
CA MET A 42 -9.57 -0.49 -0.59
C MET A 42 -8.39 -0.63 -1.55
N VAL A 43 -7.18 -0.77 -1.02
CA VAL A 43 -5.97 -1.14 -1.78
C VAL A 43 -5.63 -2.60 -1.52
N THR A 44 -5.29 -3.36 -2.54
CA THR A 44 -4.92 -4.77 -2.42
C THR A 44 -3.42 -4.95 -2.64
N LEU A 45 -2.77 -5.67 -1.74
CA LEU A 45 -1.42 -6.22 -1.92
C LEU A 45 -1.55 -7.64 -2.43
N MET A 46 -0.90 -7.96 -3.53
CA MET A 46 -0.84 -9.32 -4.07
C MET A 46 0.62 -9.77 -4.11
N ARG A 47 0.94 -10.86 -3.41
CA ARG A 47 2.26 -11.46 -3.47
C ARG A 47 2.39 -12.24 -4.78
N ARG A 48 3.40 -11.92 -5.58
CA ARG A 48 3.69 -12.57 -6.86
C ARG A 48 5.17 -12.95 -6.90
N GLY A 49 5.47 -14.17 -6.46
CA GLY A 49 6.86 -14.62 -6.34
C GLY A 49 7.66 -13.73 -5.39
N GLY A 50 8.75 -13.13 -5.89
CA GLY A 50 9.62 -12.20 -5.15
C GLY A 50 9.10 -10.76 -5.08
N GLU A 51 7.94 -10.47 -5.65
CA GLU A 51 7.39 -9.11 -5.76
C GLU A 51 6.04 -8.99 -5.03
N ILE A 52 5.68 -7.75 -4.69
CA ILE A 52 4.34 -7.40 -4.19
C ILE A 52 3.73 -6.42 -5.19
N ALA A 53 2.67 -6.86 -5.86
CA ALA A 53 1.86 -5.98 -6.69
C ALA A 53 0.87 -5.21 -5.80
N VAL A 54 0.82 -3.89 -5.94
CA VAL A 54 -0.15 -3.03 -5.28
C VAL A 54 -1.23 -2.68 -6.29
N VAL A 55 -2.49 -3.04 -6.03
CA VAL A 55 -3.58 -2.90 -7.00
C VAL A 55 -4.80 -2.25 -6.36
N THR A 56 -5.63 -1.61 -7.18
CA THR A 56 -6.94 -1.07 -6.80
C THR A 56 -7.97 -1.68 -7.73
N TRP A 57 -9.20 -1.83 -7.24
CA TRP A 57 -10.31 -2.37 -8.05
C TRP A 57 -11.34 -1.25 -8.28
N GLY A 58 -11.75 -1.06 -9.53
CA GLY A 58 -12.71 -0.02 -9.92
C GLY A 58 -12.04 1.32 -10.27
N ASN A 59 -12.82 2.41 -10.15
CA ASN A 59 -12.34 3.75 -10.50
C ASN A 59 -11.33 4.25 -9.46
N ALA A 60 -10.15 4.64 -9.93
CA ALA A 60 -9.12 5.27 -9.11
C ALA A 60 -9.20 6.80 -9.29
N ASP A 61 -10.11 7.44 -8.57
CA ASP A 61 -10.11 8.90 -8.45
C ASP A 61 -8.80 9.42 -7.80
N GLU A 62 -8.62 10.74 -7.76
CA GLU A 62 -7.37 11.33 -7.26
C GLU A 62 -7.06 10.94 -5.81
N ALA A 63 -8.08 10.86 -4.95
CA ALA A 63 -7.91 10.46 -3.56
C ALA A 63 -7.43 9.00 -3.46
N MET A 64 -7.99 8.12 -4.28
CA MET A 64 -7.59 6.73 -4.36
C MET A 64 -6.20 6.54 -4.94
N GLN A 65 -5.83 7.30 -5.98
CA GLN A 65 -4.48 7.27 -6.54
C GLN A 65 -3.43 7.70 -5.49
N ARG A 66 -3.72 8.75 -4.73
CA ARG A 66 -2.86 9.19 -3.60
C ARG A 66 -2.74 8.10 -2.54
N ALA A 67 -3.84 7.46 -2.14
CA ALA A 67 -3.83 6.36 -1.19
C ALA A 67 -3.00 5.16 -1.72
N TRP A 68 -3.14 4.83 -2.99
CA TRP A 68 -2.36 3.78 -3.65
C TRP A 68 -0.86 4.12 -3.66
N ASN A 69 -0.49 5.36 -4.01
CA ASN A 69 0.91 5.83 -3.98
C ASN A 69 1.49 5.69 -2.56
N ALA A 70 0.74 6.10 -1.54
CA ALA A 70 1.14 5.98 -0.14
C ALA A 70 1.39 4.53 0.27
N VAL A 71 0.50 3.62 -0.11
CA VAL A 71 0.66 2.18 0.19
C VAL A 71 1.87 1.60 -0.54
N ALA A 72 2.04 1.89 -1.84
CA ALA A 72 3.19 1.42 -2.62
C ALA A 72 4.52 1.89 -2.01
N TRP A 73 4.60 3.18 -1.65
CA TRP A 73 5.75 3.74 -0.95
C TRP A 73 6.02 3.06 0.39
N ALA A 74 4.98 2.86 1.21
CA ALA A 74 5.16 2.27 2.53
C ALA A 74 5.59 0.81 2.46
N VAL A 75 5.08 0.04 1.49
CA VAL A 75 5.48 -1.35 1.27
C VAL A 75 6.94 -1.44 0.83
N ALA A 76 7.34 -0.63 -0.15
CA ALA A 76 8.72 -0.61 -0.62
C ALA A 76 9.69 -0.14 0.47
N THR A 77 9.33 0.89 1.24
CA THR A 77 10.16 1.39 2.35
C THR A 77 10.32 0.33 3.44
N ALA A 78 9.23 -0.33 3.85
CA ALA A 78 9.29 -1.34 4.91
C ALA A 78 10.00 -2.63 4.48
N GLY A 79 9.99 -2.93 3.18
CA GLY A 79 10.70 -4.08 2.60
C GLY A 79 12.11 -3.77 2.11
N GLU A 80 12.61 -2.54 2.32
CA GLU A 80 13.90 -2.06 1.78
C GLU A 80 14.04 -2.30 0.26
N GLY A 81 12.91 -2.23 -0.46
CA GLY A 81 12.81 -2.56 -1.88
C GLY A 81 12.62 -1.35 -2.79
N GLU A 82 12.31 -1.65 -4.06
CA GLU A 82 12.06 -0.65 -5.10
C GLU A 82 10.62 -0.73 -5.61
N ILE A 83 10.15 0.36 -6.21
CA ILE A 83 8.82 0.45 -6.84
C ILE A 83 9.01 0.34 -8.35
N ILE A 84 8.48 -0.75 -8.93
CA ILE A 84 8.56 -1.01 -10.36
C ILE A 84 7.39 -0.33 -11.08
N ARG A 85 7.71 0.56 -12.02
CA ARG A 85 6.74 1.25 -12.89
C ARG A 85 7.11 1.04 -14.37
N PRO A 86 6.26 1.43 -15.34
CA PRO A 86 6.60 1.34 -16.76
C PRO A 86 7.92 2.05 -17.15
N GLY A 87 8.33 3.08 -16.40
CA GLY A 87 9.61 3.77 -16.58
C GLY A 87 10.82 3.09 -15.92
N GLY A 88 10.64 1.93 -15.30
CA GLY A 88 11.68 1.19 -14.57
C GLY A 88 11.53 1.22 -13.04
N PRO A 89 12.43 0.56 -12.32
CA PRO A 89 12.49 0.57 -10.85
C PRO A 89 12.88 1.95 -10.31
N GLN A 90 12.29 2.33 -9.18
CA GLN A 90 12.60 3.58 -8.49
C GLN A 90 12.68 3.36 -6.98
N ARG A 91 13.58 4.10 -6.33
CA ARG A 91 13.65 4.11 -4.87
C ARG A 91 12.41 4.78 -4.26
N PRO A 92 12.04 4.43 -3.01
CA PRO A 92 10.86 5.02 -2.36
C PRO A 92 10.90 6.56 -2.31
N ASP A 93 12.06 7.16 -2.07
CA ASP A 93 12.19 8.63 -1.98
C ASP A 93 11.99 9.32 -3.33
N ASP A 94 12.60 8.78 -4.40
CA ASP A 94 12.42 9.28 -5.77
C ASP A 94 10.97 9.15 -6.22
N PHE A 95 10.34 8.02 -5.89
CA PHE A 95 8.93 7.81 -6.15
C PHE A 95 8.08 8.86 -5.42
N ARG A 96 8.32 9.09 -4.13
CA ARG A 96 7.59 10.06 -3.31
C ARG A 96 7.69 11.49 -3.86
N ALA A 97 8.85 11.88 -4.37
CA ALA A 97 9.03 13.19 -5.00
C ALA A 97 8.29 13.33 -6.35
N SER A 98 7.97 12.22 -7.01
CA SER A 98 7.46 12.20 -8.39
C SER A 98 5.94 12.12 -8.53
N VAL A 99 5.20 11.84 -7.45
CA VAL A 99 3.75 11.61 -7.50
C VAL A 99 3.01 12.31 -6.35
N PRO A 100 1.72 12.62 -6.52
CA PRO A 100 0.93 13.18 -5.43
C PRO A 100 0.71 12.16 -4.31
N PHE A 101 0.87 12.61 -3.07
CA PHE A 101 0.56 11.86 -1.86
C PHE A 101 -0.70 12.43 -1.17
N PRO A 102 -1.32 11.67 -0.25
CA PRO A 102 -2.32 12.21 0.65
C PRO A 102 -1.73 13.37 1.46
N GLU A 103 -2.49 14.45 1.63
CA GLU A 103 -2.03 15.64 2.37
C GLU A 103 -1.62 15.31 3.82
N ALA A 104 -2.26 14.30 4.41
CA ALA A 104 -1.92 13.79 5.74
C ALA A 104 -0.46 13.31 5.85
N LEU A 105 0.15 12.86 4.74
CA LEU A 105 1.54 12.42 4.67
C LEU A 105 2.52 13.56 4.32
N GLY A 106 2.04 14.80 4.17
CA GLY A 106 2.81 15.96 3.69
C GLY A 106 3.55 16.76 4.77
N LYS A 107 3.54 16.32 6.03
CA LYS A 107 4.25 16.98 7.15
C LYS A 107 5.14 16.00 7.89
#